data_AF-A0A660U7Z7-F1
#
_entry.id   AF-A0A660U7Z7-F1
#
_cell.length_a   1.000
_cell.length_b   1.000
_cell.length_c   1.000
_cell.angle_alpha   90.00
_cell.angle_beta   90.00
_cell.angle_gamma   90.00
#
_symmetry.space_group_name_H-M   'P 1'
#
loop_
_entity.id
_entity.type
_entity.pdbx_description
1 polymer ?
#
loop_
_entity_poly.entity_id
_entity_poly.type
_entity_poly.pdbx_seq_one_letter_code
_entity_poly.pdbx_strand_id
1 'polypeptide(L)'
;MESYSVQSKTQVKTFSRILKLIAFFTIIFAVIFCITWQNIQVYLYEKKIEELVSVRNELEKEVYLLSIKASALKSRARIAKIATNKLGMFSIKPSDIKLIIY
;
A
#
# COMPACT_ATOMS: atom_id res chain seq x y z
N MET A 1 65.41 14.55 -34.63
CA MET A 1 63.97 14.85 -34.73
C MET A 1 63.07 13.61 -34.62
N GLU A 2 63.54 12.41 -34.94
CA GLU A 2 62.74 11.17 -34.82
C GLU A 2 62.46 10.72 -33.38
N SER A 3 63.34 10.99 -32.43
CA SER A 3 63.17 10.54 -31.03
C SER A 3 61.95 11.16 -30.33
N TYR A 4 61.57 12.39 -30.70
CA TYR A 4 60.40 13.09 -30.14
C TYR A 4 59.07 12.56 -30.68
N SER A 5 59.03 12.02 -31.90
CA SER A 5 57.80 11.49 -32.51
C SER A 5 57.44 10.07 -32.02
N VAL A 6 58.43 9.33 -31.50
CA VAL A 6 58.23 8.00 -30.92
C VAL A 6 57.74 8.08 -29.47
N GLN A 7 58.23 9.04 -28.67
CA GLN A 7 57.75 9.27 -27.30
C GLN A 7 56.27 9.71 -27.26
N SER A 8 55.84 10.60 -28.15
CA SER A 8 54.44 11.06 -28.21
C SER A 8 53.46 9.94 -28.58
N LYS A 9 53.82 9.08 -29.55
CA LYS A 9 53.00 7.91 -29.94
C LYS A 9 52.84 6.89 -28.82
N THR A 10 53.84 6.76 -27.95
CA THR A 10 53.81 5.82 -26.83
C THR A 10 52.92 6.33 -25.70
N GLN A 11 52.96 7.63 -25.40
CA GLN A 11 52.08 8.23 -24.39
C GLN A 11 50.59 8.20 -24.78
N VAL A 12 50.25 8.44 -26.05
CA VAL A 12 48.86 8.38 -26.54
C VAL A 12 48.28 6.97 -26.40
N LYS A 13 49.08 5.93 -26.64
CA LYS A 13 48.64 4.52 -26.46
C LYS A 13 48.38 4.19 -24.99
N THR A 14 49.22 4.66 -24.07
CA THR A 14 49.04 4.43 -22.63
C THR A 14 47.80 5.16 -22.10
N PHE A 15 47.60 6.41 -22.51
CA PHE A 15 46.41 7.18 -22.14
C PHE A 15 45.11 6.53 -22.62
N SER A 16 45.09 6.03 -23.87
CA SER A 16 43.95 5.30 -24.41
C SER A 16 43.62 4.02 -23.62
N ARG A 17 44.63 3.29 -23.12
CA ARG A 17 44.42 2.09 -22.29
C ARG A 17 43.86 2.43 -20.92
N ILE A 18 44.36 3.48 -20.28
CA ILE A 18 43.88 3.95 -18.98
C ILE A 18 42.41 4.41 -19.09
N LEU A 19 42.07 5.13 -20.15
CA LEU A 19 40.71 5.61 -20.37
C LEU A 19 39.71 4.46 -20.61
N LYS A 20 40.13 3.39 -21.31
CA LYS A 20 39.33 2.16 -21.45
C LYS A 20 39.12 1.43 -20.13
N LEU A 21 40.16 1.36 -19.28
CA LEU A 21 40.06 0.77 -17.94
C LEU A 21 39.08 1.57 -17.06
N ILE A 22 39.20 2.90 -17.05
CA ILE A 22 38.27 3.76 -16.29
C ILE A 22 36.84 3.54 -16.78
N ALA A 23 36.60 3.58 -18.09
CA ALA A 23 35.28 3.35 -18.66
C ALA A 23 34.69 1.98 -18.25
N PHE A 24 35.52 0.93 -18.24
CA PHE A 24 35.09 -0.40 -17.80
C PHE A 24 34.65 -0.41 -16.32
N PHE A 25 35.42 0.22 -15.43
CA PHE A 25 35.03 0.34 -14.02
C PHE A 25 33.79 1.20 -13.82
N THR A 26 33.64 2.28 -14.59
CA THR A 26 32.43 3.12 -14.53
C THR A 26 31.19 2.33 -14.92
N ILE A 27 31.27 1.48 -15.96
CA ILE A 27 30.15 0.62 -16.36
C ILE A 27 29.80 -0.36 -15.26
N ILE A 28 30.78 -1.04 -14.66
CA ILE A 28 30.54 -1.97 -13.55
C ILE A 28 29.90 -1.24 -12.37
N PHE A 29 30.42 -0.07 -12.00
CA PHE A 29 29.87 0.73 -10.91
C PHE A 29 28.43 1.17 -11.19
N ALA A 30 28.14 1.60 -12.41
CA ALA A 30 26.79 1.98 -12.83
C ALA A 30 25.82 0.79 -12.74
N VAL A 31 26.24 -0.41 -13.14
CA VAL A 31 25.41 -1.63 -13.04
C VAL A 31 25.12 -1.96 -11.58
N ILE A 32 26.14 -1.96 -10.72
CA ILE A 32 25.96 -2.22 -9.28
C ILE A 32 25.02 -1.18 -8.67
N PHE A 33 25.24 0.09 -8.97
CA PHE A 33 24.39 1.18 -8.49
C PHE A 33 22.93 1.00 -8.93
N CYS A 34 22.69 0.66 -10.19
CA CYS A 34 21.34 0.38 -10.70
C CYS A 34 20.67 -0.78 -9.96
N ILE A 35 21.39 -1.88 -9.70
CA ILE A 35 20.85 -3.02 -8.96
C ILE A 35 20.51 -2.64 -7.52
N THR A 36 21.42 -1.95 -6.82
CA THR A 36 21.17 -1.49 -5.45
C THR A 36 20.00 -0.51 -5.40
N TRP A 37 19.91 0.41 -6.35
CA TRP A 37 18.80 1.35 -6.44
C TRP A 37 17.47 0.64 -6.69
N GLN A 38 17.43 -0.31 -7.63
CA GLN A 38 16.23 -1.10 -7.88
C GLN A 38 15.78 -1.87 -6.63
N ASN A 39 16.70 -2.50 -5.90
CA ASN A 39 16.36 -3.22 -4.66
C ASN A 39 15.76 -2.29 -3.59
N ILE A 40 16.29 -1.08 -3.42
CA ILE A 40 15.74 -0.10 -2.48
C ILE A 40 14.32 0.29 -2.91
N GLN A 41 14.10 0.52 -4.19
CA GLN A 41 12.78 0.87 -4.71
C GLN A 41 11.77 -0.26 -4.48
N VAL A 42 12.15 -1.51 -4.77
CA VAL A 42 11.30 -2.68 -4.52
C VAL A 42 10.92 -2.77 -3.04
N TYR A 43 11.88 -2.60 -2.13
CA TYR A 43 11.61 -2.60 -0.70
C TYR A 43 10.63 -1.49 -0.28
N LEU A 44 10.78 -0.27 -0.81
CA LEU A 44 9.85 0.83 -0.53
C LEU A 44 8.45 0.55 -1.09
N TYR A 45 8.37 -0.05 -2.27
CA TYR A 45 7.09 -0.43 -2.87
C TYR A 45 6.40 -1.53 -2.07
N GLU A 46 7.12 -2.57 -1.65
CA GLU A 46 6.57 -3.65 -0.81
C GLU A 46 5.99 -3.09 0.49
N LYS A 47 6.72 -2.20 1.17
CA LYS A 47 6.24 -1.54 2.39
C LYS A 47 4.95 -0.75 2.14
N LYS A 48 4.88 -0.02 1.02
CA LYS A 48 3.70 0.75 0.66
C LYS A 48 2.51 -0.15 0.31
N ILE A 49 2.77 -1.28 -0.34
CA ILE A 49 1.75 -2.29 -0.63
C ILE A 49 1.21 -2.87 0.67
N GLU A 50 2.08 -3.24 1.62
CA GLU A 50 1.68 -3.77 2.92
C GLU A 50 0.80 -2.78 3.71
N GLU A 51 1.18 -1.51 3.72
CA GLU A 51 0.38 -0.44 4.34
C GLU A 51 -1.00 -0.33 3.69
N LEU A 52 -1.07 -0.31 2.35
CA LEU A 52 -2.34 -0.24 1.62
C LEU A 52 -3.22 -1.48 1.85
N VAL A 53 -2.61 -2.67 1.95
CA VAL A 53 -3.32 -3.92 2.26
C VAL A 53 -3.91 -3.88 3.67
N SER A 54 -3.14 -3.37 4.64
CA SER A 54 -3.61 -3.19 6.02
C SER A 54 -4.83 -2.27 6.06
N VAL A 55 -4.74 -1.08 5.43
CA VAL A 55 -5.84 -0.12 5.35
C VAL A 55 -7.06 -0.71 4.65
N ARG A 56 -6.87 -1.47 3.56
CA ARG A 56 -7.96 -2.17 2.88
C ARG A 56 -8.68 -3.15 3.80
N ASN A 57 -7.93 -3.95 4.55
CA ASN A 57 -8.49 -4.95 5.46
C ASN A 57 -9.25 -4.29 6.62
N GLU A 58 -8.76 -3.17 7.15
CA GLU A 58 -9.49 -2.37 8.15
C GLU A 58 -10.82 -1.85 7.59
N LEU A 59 -10.79 -1.29 6.38
CA LEU A 59 -12.00 -0.79 5.70
C LEU A 59 -13.01 -1.91 5.43
N GLU A 60 -12.56 -3.08 4.99
CA GLU A 60 -13.43 -4.23 4.76
C GLU A 60 -14.13 -4.70 6.04
N LYS A 61 -13.40 -4.73 7.17
CA LYS A 61 -14.00 -5.01 8.48
C LYS A 61 -15.05 -3.97 8.86
N GLU A 62 -14.77 -2.69 8.63
CA GLU A 62 -15.72 -1.61 8.92
C GLU A 62 -17.00 -1.74 8.07
N VAL A 63 -16.85 -1.98 6.77
CA VAL A 63 -17.97 -2.22 5.85
C VAL A 63 -18.79 -3.43 6.30
N TYR A 64 -18.13 -4.51 6.70
CA TYR A 64 -18.81 -5.69 7.23
C TYR A 64 -19.63 -5.37 8.49
N LEU A 65 -19.05 -4.67 9.46
CA LEU A 65 -19.76 -4.26 10.68
C LEU A 65 -20.95 -3.33 10.39
N LEU A 66 -20.78 -2.38 9.47
CA LEU A 66 -21.85 -1.48 9.03
C LEU A 66 -22.97 -2.26 8.33
N SER A 67 -22.64 -3.27 7.53
CA SER A 67 -23.62 -4.13 6.85
C SER A 67 -24.47 -4.93 7.85
N ILE A 68 -23.86 -5.44 8.93
CA ILE A 68 -24.58 -6.11 10.02
C ILE A 68 -25.51 -5.13 10.72
N LYS A 69 -25.01 -3.93 11.09
CA LYS A 69 -25.82 -2.89 11.74
C LYS A 69 -27.03 -2.49 10.87
N ALA A 70 -26.81 -2.29 9.58
CA ALA A 70 -27.88 -1.96 8.63
C ALA A 70 -28.91 -3.11 8.53
N SER A 71 -28.44 -4.36 8.46
CA SER A 71 -29.30 -5.54 8.42
C SER A 71 -30.13 -5.69 9.70
N ALA A 72 -29.54 -5.43 10.87
CA ALA A 72 -30.23 -5.43 12.15
C ALA A 72 -31.30 -4.32 12.24
N LEU A 73 -31.03 -3.12 11.74
CA LEU A 73 -32.02 -2.05 11.68
C LEU A 73 -33.17 -2.41 10.73
N LYS A 74 -32.86 -2.97 9.57
CA LYS A 74 -33.85 -3.42 8.59
C LYS A 74 -34.72 -4.56 9.12
N SER A 75 -34.13 -5.50 9.87
CA SER A 75 -34.89 -6.60 10.49
C SER A 75 -35.83 -6.07 11.58
N ARG A 76 -35.36 -5.16 12.45
CA ARG A 76 -36.19 -4.49 13.46
C ARG A 76 -37.36 -3.74 12.84
N ALA A 77 -37.11 -2.96 11.78
CA ALA A 77 -38.16 -2.25 11.05
C ALA A 77 -39.17 -3.20 10.41
N ARG A 78 -38.71 -4.34 9.85
CA ARG A 78 -39.60 -5.37 9.31
C ARG A 78 -40.45 -6.02 10.41
N ILE A 79 -39.86 -6.37 11.55
CA ILE A 79 -40.57 -6.95 12.70
C ILE A 79 -41.62 -5.97 13.22
N ALA A 80 -41.25 -4.69 13.40
CA ALA A 80 -42.20 -3.65 13.82
C ALA A 80 -43.40 -3.55 12.87
N LYS A 81 -43.14 -3.53 11.55
CA LYS A 81 -44.21 -3.48 10.54
C LYS A 81 -45.12 -4.73 10.56
N ILE A 82 -44.55 -5.91 10.80
CA ILE A 82 -45.34 -7.15 10.92
C ILE A 82 -46.16 -7.14 12.22
N ALA A 83 -45.57 -6.72 13.33
CA ALA A 83 -46.24 -6.63 14.62
C ALA A 83 -47.45 -5.68 14.55
N THR A 84 -47.28 -4.48 13.97
CA THR A 84 -48.38 -3.52 13.82
C THR A 84 -49.44 -4.01 12.84
N ASN A 85 -49.03 -4.49 11.66
CA ASN A 85 -49.98 -4.70 10.57
C ASN A 85 -50.64 -6.08 10.57
N LYS A 86 -49.98 -7.11 11.10
CA LYS A 86 -50.50 -8.49 11.12
C LYS A 86 -50.95 -8.96 12.49
N LEU A 87 -50.33 -8.44 13.56
CA LEU A 87 -50.61 -8.88 14.93
C LEU A 87 -51.38 -7.83 15.73
N GLY A 88 -51.63 -6.64 15.17
CA GLY A 88 -52.30 -5.53 15.87
C GLY A 88 -51.52 -5.03 17.10
N MET A 89 -50.23 -5.35 17.19
CA MET A 89 -49.38 -4.99 18.32
C MET A 89 -48.82 -3.58 18.12
N PHE A 90 -49.09 -2.70 19.08
CA PHE A 90 -48.57 -1.33 19.11
C PHE A 90 -47.31 -1.27 19.97
N SER A 91 -46.38 -0.38 19.59
CA SER A 91 -45.17 -0.14 20.39
C SER A 91 -45.56 0.44 21.75
N ILE A 92 -45.18 -0.25 22.83
CA ILE A 92 -45.35 0.22 24.22
C ILE A 92 -44.56 1.52 24.36
N LYS A 93 -45.24 2.61 24.74
CA LYS A 93 -44.56 3.87 25.03
C LYS A 93 -44.05 3.85 26.46
N PRO A 94 -43.00 4.60 26.80
CA PRO A 94 -42.54 4.74 28.18
C PRO A 94 -43.64 5.21 29.15
N SER A 95 -44.65 5.93 28.65
CA SER A 95 -45.86 6.34 29.40
C SER A 95 -46.76 5.18 29.82
N ASP A 96 -46.68 4.04 29.15
CA ASP A 96 -47.60 2.91 29.32
C ASP A 96 -47.09 1.92 30.38
N ILE A 97 -45.84 2.09 30.85
CA ILE A 97 -45.21 1.25 31.86
C ILE A 97 -45.58 1.80 33.24
N LYS A 98 -46.60 1.23 33.88
CA LYS A 98 -46.81 1.41 35.33
C LYS A 98 -45.74 0.62 36.07
N LEU A 99 -44.74 1.32 36.59
CA LEU A 99 -43.71 0.76 37.45
C LEU A 99 -44.38 0.25 38.74
N ILE A 100 -44.48 -1.07 38.91
CA ILE A 100 -44.88 -1.68 40.17
C ILE A 100 -43.62 -1.69 41.03
N ILE A 101 -43.52 -0.75 41.97
CA ILE A 101 -42.47 -0.72 42.98
C ILE A 101 -42.90 -1.72 44.07
N TYR A 102 -42.08 -2.74 44.29
CA TYR A 102 -42.18 -3.70 45.41
C TYR A 102 -41.47 -3.16 46.64
#